data_AF-A0AAD9FIV2-F1
#
_entry.id   AF-A0AAD9FIV2-F1
#
_cell.length_a   1.000
_cell.length_b   1.000
_cell.length_c   1.000
_cell.angle_alpha   90.00
_cell.angle_beta   90.00
_cell.angle_gamma   90.00
#
_symmetry.space_group_name_H-M   'P 1'
#
loop_
_entity.id
_entity.type
_entity.pdbx_description
1 polymer ?
#
loop_
_entity_poly.entity_id
_entity_poly.type
_entity_poly.pdbx_seq_one_letter_code
_entity_poly.pdbx_strand_id
1 'polypeptide(L)'
;MRSCVKGKGPFSQQACPNTDNIQPWQLLHYIKQVEYISSFGDEIKFDENGDPAAMYDLVNWQMGQDGEMEFVTIGKFDETTTVGKQNLQIEEPIIVWNGNETNFSFEVFKAFLK
;
A
#
# COMPACT_ATOMS: atom_id res chain seq x y z
N MET A 1 1.05 -20.70 9.43
CA MET A 1 1.42 -21.56 10.58
C MET A 1 1.14 -23.05 10.38
N ARG A 2 0.07 -23.45 9.66
CA ARG A 2 -0.14 -24.87 9.30
C ARG A 2 0.97 -25.45 8.39
N SER A 3 1.75 -24.57 7.77
CA SER A 3 2.92 -24.90 6.95
C SER A 3 4.20 -25.16 7.74
N CYS A 4 4.18 -25.05 9.08
CA CYS A 4 5.35 -25.32 9.91
C CYS A 4 5.68 -26.82 9.91
N VAL A 5 6.92 -27.16 9.57
CA VAL A 5 7.39 -28.55 9.51
C VAL A 5 7.92 -28.97 10.89
N LYS A 6 7.43 -30.11 11.42
CA LYS A 6 7.90 -30.67 12.69
C LYS A 6 9.43 -30.87 12.65
N GLY A 7 10.12 -30.43 13.70
CA GLY A 7 11.59 -30.46 13.76
C GLY A 7 12.29 -29.37 12.95
N LYS A 8 11.54 -28.41 12.40
CA LYS A 8 12.08 -27.20 11.75
C LYS A 8 11.36 -25.94 12.21
N GLY A 9 10.65 -26.01 13.34
CA GLY A 9 9.97 -24.85 13.90
C GLY A 9 10.97 -23.87 14.52
N PRO A 10 10.58 -22.59 14.65
CA PRO A 10 11.47 -21.55 15.14
C PRO A 10 11.63 -21.52 16.68
N PHE A 11 10.85 -22.33 17.40
CA PHE A 11 10.85 -22.35 18.86
C PHE A 11 11.74 -23.44 19.42
N SER A 12 11.86 -23.48 20.76
CA SER A 12 12.69 -24.47 21.48
C SER A 12 12.46 -25.90 20.97
N GLN A 13 13.55 -26.66 20.84
CA GLN A 13 13.55 -28.02 20.28
C GLN A 13 12.97 -28.10 18.86
N GLN A 14 13.09 -27.02 18.08
CA GLN A 14 12.57 -26.91 16.72
C GLN A 14 11.06 -27.15 16.65
N ALA A 15 10.35 -26.74 17.70
CA ALA A 15 8.91 -26.95 17.84
C ALA A 15 8.11 -25.96 16.98
N CYS A 16 7.02 -26.47 16.41
CA CYS A 16 5.97 -25.64 15.82
C CYS A 16 4.99 -25.19 16.91
N PRO A 17 4.34 -24.02 16.77
CA PRO A 17 3.31 -23.60 17.70
C PRO A 17 2.10 -24.54 17.61
N ASN A 18 1.40 -24.74 18.72
CA ASN A 18 0.10 -25.38 18.70
C ASN A 18 -0.92 -24.38 18.12
N THR A 19 -1.52 -24.68 16.97
CA THR A 19 -2.47 -23.77 16.31
C THR A 19 -3.75 -23.53 17.10
N ASP A 20 -4.12 -24.46 18.00
CA ASP A 20 -5.33 -24.36 18.82
C ASP A 20 -5.08 -23.56 20.11
N ASN A 21 -3.81 -23.29 20.45
CA ASN A 21 -3.42 -22.55 21.64
C ASN A 21 -2.14 -21.75 21.39
N ILE A 22 -2.21 -20.80 20.45
CA ILE A 22 -1.11 -19.91 20.11
C ILE A 22 -0.99 -18.81 21.17
N GLN A 23 0.21 -18.63 21.71
CA GLN A 23 0.51 -17.49 22.57
C GLN A 23 0.83 -16.24 21.73
N PRO A 24 0.50 -15.01 22.19
CA PRO A 24 0.72 -13.79 21.41
C PRO A 24 2.16 -13.61 20.90
N TRP A 25 3.17 -13.98 21.70
CA TRP A 25 4.58 -13.89 21.31
C TRP A 25 4.97 -14.90 20.21
N GLN A 26 4.31 -16.06 20.15
CA GLN A 26 4.52 -17.05 19.09
C GLN A 26 3.93 -16.54 17.77
N LEU A 27 2.78 -15.87 17.83
CA LEU A 27 2.18 -15.21 16.66
C LEU A 27 3.08 -14.07 16.16
N LEU A 28 3.57 -13.22 17.07
CA LEU A 28 4.45 -12.11 16.74
C LEU A 28 5.70 -12.56 15.97
N HIS A 29 6.29 -13.70 16.34
CA HIS A 29 7.44 -14.26 15.62
C HIS A 29 7.15 -14.45 14.13
N TYR A 30 5.99 -15.01 13.78
CA TYR A 30 5.61 -15.22 12.38
C TYR A 30 5.19 -13.93 11.69
N ILE A 31 4.50 -13.02 12.37
CA ILE A 31 4.09 -11.72 11.79
C ILE A 31 5.32 -10.93 11.32
N LYS A 32 6.40 -10.92 12.13
CA LYS A 32 7.67 -10.27 11.78
C LYS A 32 8.39 -10.86 10.57
N GLN A 33 7.96 -12.02 10.08
CA GLN A 33 8.57 -12.74 8.95
C GLN A 33 7.60 -12.85 7.77
N VAL A 34 6.49 -12.13 7.80
CA VAL A 34 5.51 -12.14 6.72
C VAL A 34 6.11 -11.44 5.51
N GLU A 35 6.15 -12.18 4.41
CA GLU A 35 6.44 -11.68 3.06
C GLU A 35 5.47 -12.42 2.13
N TYR A 36 4.44 -11.73 1.63
CA TYR A 36 3.48 -12.32 0.70
C TYR A 36 2.88 -11.27 -0.23
N ILE A 37 2.36 -11.76 -1.35
CA ILE A 37 1.62 -10.94 -2.31
C ILE A 37 0.13 -11.07 -2.00
N SER A 38 -0.54 -9.93 -1.80
CA SER A 38 -1.98 -9.85 -1.56
C SER A 38 -2.76 -10.34 -2.78
N SER A 39 -4.06 -10.62 -2.62
CA SER A 39 -4.93 -10.94 -3.77
C SER A 39 -5.03 -9.79 -4.78
N PHE A 40 -4.67 -8.58 -4.39
CA PHE A 40 -4.65 -7.39 -5.23
C PHE A 40 -3.29 -7.15 -5.91
N GLY A 41 -2.28 -7.98 -5.60
CA GLY A 41 -0.95 -7.89 -6.19
C GLY A 41 0.06 -7.09 -5.37
N ASP A 42 -0.31 -6.60 -4.20
CA ASP A 42 0.56 -5.80 -3.34
C ASP A 42 1.49 -6.68 -2.51
N GLU A 43 2.77 -6.30 -2.43
CA GLU A 43 3.73 -6.96 -1.54
C GLU A 43 3.53 -6.47 -0.10
N ILE A 44 3.19 -7.39 0.80
CA ILE A 44 3.03 -7.12 2.23
C ILE A 44 4.24 -7.69 2.96
N LYS A 45 5.05 -6.77 3.47
CA LYS A 45 6.24 -7.03 4.30
C LYS A 45 6.38 -5.96 5.38
N PHE A 46 7.07 -6.30 6.46
CA PHE A 46 7.36 -5.40 7.56
C PHE A 46 8.86 -5.16 7.68
N ASP A 47 9.25 -3.95 8.06
CA ASP A 47 10.65 -3.61 8.37
C ASP A 47 11.07 -4.15 9.75
N GLU A 48 12.31 -3.85 10.17
CA GLU A 48 12.84 -4.28 11.46
C GLU A 48 12.06 -3.73 12.67
N ASN A 49 11.38 -2.58 12.50
CA ASN A 49 10.56 -1.93 13.52
C ASN A 49 9.12 -2.49 13.54
N GLY A 50 8.71 -3.21 12.50
CA GLY A 50 7.36 -3.74 12.33
C GLY A 50 6.44 -2.80 11.52
N ASP A 51 7.01 -1.81 10.84
CA ASP A 51 6.27 -0.90 9.98
C ASP A 51 6.08 -1.55 8.58
N PRO A 52 4.87 -1.53 8.00
CA PRO A 52 4.66 -2.01 6.65
C PRO A 52 5.28 -1.04 5.64
N ALA A 53 5.65 -1.56 4.46
CA ALA A 53 6.06 -0.70 3.35
C ALA A 53 4.92 0.27 2.96
N ALA A 54 5.26 1.53 2.72
CA ALA A 54 4.28 2.56 2.41
C ALA A 54 3.73 2.38 0.98
N MET A 55 2.41 2.16 0.88
CA MET A 55 1.68 2.09 -0.38
C MET A 55 0.42 2.96 -0.26
N TYR A 56 0.24 3.91 -1.19
CA TYR A 56 -0.87 4.86 -1.17
C TYR A 56 -1.46 5.02 -2.55
N ASP A 57 -2.79 5.06 -2.64
CA ASP A 57 -3.48 5.55 -3.83
C ASP A 57 -3.45 7.07 -3.87
N LEU A 58 -3.13 7.63 -5.03
CA LEU A 58 -3.33 9.05 -5.29
C LEU A 58 -4.74 9.24 -5.81
N VAL A 59 -5.55 9.99 -5.07
CA VAL A 59 -6.97 10.19 -5.39
C VAL A 59 -7.20 11.66 -5.74
N ASN A 60 -7.90 11.87 -6.85
CA ASN A 60 -8.37 13.17 -7.29
C ASN A 60 -9.89 13.24 -7.14
N TRP A 61 -10.36 14.35 -6.55
CA TRP A 61 -11.80 14.59 -6.34
C TRP A 61 -12.34 15.24 -7.60
N GLN A 62 -13.23 14.54 -8.31
CA GLN A 62 -13.77 14.95 -9.59
C GLN A 62 -15.27 15.13 -9.48
N MET A 63 -15.83 16.06 -10.26
CA MET A 63 -17.28 16.23 -10.32
C MET A 63 -17.85 15.21 -11.31
N GLY A 64 -18.69 14.31 -10.82
CA GLY A 64 -19.43 13.34 -11.63
C GLY A 64 -20.43 14.01 -12.57
N GLN A 65 -20.92 13.24 -13.54
CA GLN A 65 -21.89 13.75 -14.52
C GLN A 65 -23.26 14.09 -13.91
N ASP A 66 -23.59 13.46 -12.79
CA ASP A 66 -24.75 13.71 -11.96
C ASP A 66 -24.59 14.92 -11.02
N GLY A 67 -23.38 15.51 -10.99
CA GLY A 67 -23.04 16.62 -10.11
C GLY A 67 -22.63 16.20 -8.70
N GLU A 68 -22.43 14.91 -8.46
CA GLU A 68 -21.89 14.41 -7.19
C GLU A 68 -20.36 14.37 -7.21
N MET A 69 -19.73 14.35 -6.03
CA MET A 69 -18.26 14.26 -5.92
C MET A 69 -17.81 12.80 -6.03
N GLU A 70 -16.92 12.52 -6.97
CA GLU A 70 -16.32 11.21 -7.20
C GLU A 70 -14.83 11.20 -6.79
N PHE A 71 -14.39 10.08 -6.22
CA PHE A 71 -12.99 9.85 -5.84
C PHE A 71 -12.35 8.96 -6.91
N VAL A 72 -11.55 9.55 -7.79
CA VAL A 72 -10.89 8.84 -8.88
C VAL A 72 -9.43 8.61 -8.52
N THR A 73 -8.99 7.35 -8.52
CA THR A 73 -7.58 7.01 -8.36
C THR A 73 -6.81 7.39 -9.63
N ILE A 74 -5.88 8.33 -9.51
CA ILE A 74 -5.07 8.91 -10.60
C ILE A 74 -3.61 8.45 -10.58
N GLY A 75 -3.29 7.49 -9.72
CA GLY A 75 -1.92 7.04 -9.53
C GLY A 75 -1.71 6.36 -8.20
N LYS A 76 -0.45 6.07 -7.90
CA LYS A 76 -0.04 5.45 -6.64
C LYS A 76 1.37 5.85 -6.22
N PHE A 77 1.61 5.78 -4.93
CA PHE A 77 2.94 5.77 -4.35
C PHE A 77 3.22 4.37 -3.82
N ASP A 78 4.36 3.80 -4.21
CA ASP A 78 4.76 2.45 -3.82
C ASP A 78 6.25 2.43 -3.43
N GLU A 79 6.53 2.35 -2.13
CA GLU A 79 7.87 2.30 -1.56
C GLU A 79 8.62 1.00 -1.91
N THR A 80 7.91 -0.08 -2.25
CA THR A 80 8.51 -1.37 -2.61
C THR A 80 9.11 -1.38 -4.02
N THR A 81 8.86 -0.31 -4.80
CA THR A 81 9.33 -0.17 -6.17
C THR A 81 10.86 -0.35 -6.25
N THR A 82 11.31 -1.14 -7.23
CA THR A 82 12.74 -1.46 -7.44
C THR A 82 13.58 -0.23 -7.77
N VAL A 83 14.85 -0.24 -7.32
CA VAL A 83 15.83 0.81 -7.62
C VAL A 83 15.88 1.12 -9.12
N GLY A 84 15.62 2.38 -9.48
CA GLY A 84 15.60 2.85 -10.87
C GLY A 84 14.21 3.07 -11.47
N LYS A 85 13.14 2.70 -10.76
CA LYS A 85 11.77 3.13 -11.07
C LYS A 85 11.31 4.20 -10.07
N GLN A 86 10.37 5.05 -10.49
CA GLN A 86 9.81 6.07 -9.61
C GLN A 86 8.76 5.45 -8.69
N ASN A 87 8.92 5.67 -7.39
CA ASN A 87 7.96 5.22 -6.36
C ASN A 87 6.62 5.92 -6.54
N LEU A 88 6.63 7.18 -7.03
CA LEU A 88 5.44 7.95 -7.36
C LEU A 88 5.09 7.75 -8.84
N GLN A 89 3.88 7.25 -9.10
CA GLN A 89 3.33 7.04 -10.43
C GLN A 89 2.03 7.82 -10.53
N ILE A 90 1.96 8.75 -11.48
CA ILE A 90 0.80 9.62 -11.71
C ILE A 90 0.37 9.48 -13.16
N GLU A 91 -0.92 9.21 -13.36
CA GLU A 91 -1.58 9.22 -14.66
C GLU A 91 -2.12 10.61 -14.94
N GLU A 92 -1.24 11.52 -15.39
CA GLU A 92 -1.58 12.91 -15.66
C GLU A 92 -2.84 13.11 -16.55
N PRO A 93 -3.09 12.32 -17.62
CA PRO A 93 -4.22 12.54 -18.53
C PRO A 93 -5.61 12.39 -17.89
N ILE A 94 -5.71 11.73 -16.74
CA ILE A 94 -6.98 11.50 -16.04
C ILE A 94 -7.20 12.44 -14.85
N ILE A 95 -6.25 13.35 -14.61
CA ILE A 95 -6.40 14.39 -13.59
C ILE A 95 -7.36 15.46 -14.09
N VAL A 96 -8.33 15.81 -13.26
CA VAL A 96 -9.22 16.94 -13.48
C VAL A 96 -8.88 18.04 -12.50
N TRP A 97 -8.47 19.18 -13.05
CA TRP A 97 -8.21 20.40 -12.31
C TRP A 97 -9.48 21.25 -12.20
N ASN A 98 -9.41 22.30 -11.39
CA ASN A 98 -10.54 23.21 -11.17
C ASN A 98 -11.11 23.72 -12.50
N GLY A 99 -12.44 23.73 -12.62
CA GLY A 99 -13.14 24.12 -13.85
C GLY A 99 -13.31 22.98 -14.87
N ASN A 100 -13.10 21.72 -14.45
CA ASN A 100 -13.11 20.54 -15.32
C ASN A 100 -12.04 20.59 -16.44
N GLU A 101 -10.91 21.22 -16.15
CA GLU A 101 -9.78 21.28 -17.08
C GLU A 101 -8.89 20.04 -16.92
N THR A 102 -8.59 19.34 -18.01
CA THR A 102 -7.67 18.20 -18.03
C THR A 102 -6.21 18.62 -18.28
N ASN A 103 -6.00 19.86 -18.71
CA ASN A 103 -4.68 20.44 -18.90
C ASN A 103 -4.31 21.28 -17.67
N PHE A 104 -3.09 21.11 -17.17
CA PHE A 104 -2.58 21.98 -16.13
C PHE A 104 -2.35 23.39 -16.69
N SER A 105 -3.19 24.35 -16.27
CA SER A 105 -3.03 25.76 -16.62
C SER A 105 -2.35 26.53 -15.48
N PHE A 106 -1.17 27.09 -15.76
CA PHE A 106 -0.46 27.96 -14.82
C PHE A 106 -1.27 29.22 -14.42
N GLU A 107 -2.27 29.61 -15.22
CA GLU A 107 -3.13 30.75 -14.90
C GLU A 107 -4.10 30.44 -13.74
N VAL A 108 -4.61 29.21 -13.67
CA VAL A 108 -5.48 28.75 -12.58
C VAL A 108 -4.73 28.78 -11.25
N PHE A 109 -3.47 28.32 -11.23
CA PHE A 109 -2.67 28.30 -10.00
C PHE A 109 -2.37 29.70 -9.44
N LYS A 110 -2.19 30.69 -10.32
CA LYS A 110 -2.02 32.11 -9.92
C LYS A 110 -3.26 32.69 -9.23
N ALA A 111 -4.46 32.17 -9.52
CA ALA A 111 -5.70 32.64 -8.89
C ALA A 111 -5.82 32.21 -7.41
N PHE A 112 -5.13 31.14 -7.00
CA PHE A 112 -5.16 30.60 -5.62
C PHE A 112 -4.06 31.16 -4.70
N LEU A 113 -2.95 31.67 -5.27
CA LEU A 113 -1.84 32.26 -4.50
C LEU A 113 -2.03 33.77 -4.27
N LYS A 114 -3.17 34.17 -3.69
CA LYS A 114 -3.36 35.55 -3.22
C LYS A 114 -2.38 35.92 -2.12
#